data_AF-F3GM73-F1
#
_entry.id   AF-F3GM73-F1
#
_cell.length_a   1.000
_cell.length_b   1.000
_cell.length_c   1.000
_cell.angle_alpha   90.00
_cell.angle_beta   90.00
_cell.angle_gamma   90.00
#
_symmetry.space_group_name_H-M   'P 1'
#
loop_
_entity.id
_entity.type
_entity.pdbx_description
1 polymer ?
#
loop_
_entity_poly.entity_id
_entity_poly.type
_entity_poly.pdbx_seq_one_letter_code
_entity_poly.pdbx_strand_id
1 'polypeptide(L)'
;SAWATGQRRDQSPGTRSAVAAVEIDSAFSTAERTLYKFNPLAQMSSEEIWGYIRMLELPYNSLHERGFISIGCEPCTRRYCRTSTSARVAGGGKKPRRRNADCMRAI
;
A
#
# COMPACT_ATOMS: atom_id res chain seq x y z
N SER A 1 5.14 24.10 -13.37
CA SER A 1 5.56 23.69 -12.00
C SER A 1 5.45 22.18 -11.87
N ALA A 2 6.08 21.58 -10.86
CA ALA A 2 6.08 20.12 -10.70
C ALA A 2 6.15 19.67 -9.24
N TRP A 3 5.69 18.44 -8.98
CA TRP A 3 5.84 17.73 -7.70
C TRP A 3 5.98 16.23 -7.92
N ALA A 4 6.43 15.50 -6.89
CA ALA A 4 6.64 14.06 -6.98
C ALA A 4 5.94 13.30 -5.85
N THR A 5 5.57 12.04 -6.10
CA THR A 5 4.98 11.14 -5.11
C THR A 5 5.64 9.77 -5.10
N GLY A 6 5.48 9.04 -3.98
CA GLY A 6 5.89 7.64 -3.85
C GLY A 6 4.84 6.63 -4.31
N GLN A 7 3.90 7.03 -5.18
CA GLN A 7 2.85 6.14 -5.68
C GLN A 7 3.44 5.05 -6.58
N ARG A 8 3.00 3.80 -6.39
CA ARG A 8 3.48 2.64 -7.16
C ARG A 8 2.33 1.81 -7.71
N ARG A 9 2.59 1.08 -8.80
CA ARG A 9 1.59 0.23 -9.46
C ARG A 9 1.19 -0.99 -8.64
N ASP A 10 2.08 -1.47 -7.78
CA ASP A 10 1.90 -2.67 -6.97
C ASP A 10 1.08 -2.45 -5.69
N GLN A 11 0.83 -1.20 -5.29
CA GLN A 11 0.22 -0.85 -4.00
C GLN A 11 -1.27 -1.20 -3.88
N SER A 12 -2.01 -1.23 -4.99
CA SER A 12 -3.45 -1.47 -4.97
C SER A 12 -3.88 -2.24 -6.20
N PRO A 13 -4.26 -3.53 -6.05
CA PRO A 13 -4.79 -4.32 -7.14
C PRO A 13 -6.02 -3.61 -7.74
N GLY A 14 -5.93 -3.22 -9.01
CA GLY A 14 -7.04 -2.68 -9.79
C GLY A 14 -7.17 -1.15 -9.84
N THR A 15 -6.70 -0.38 -8.85
CA THR A 15 -6.86 1.10 -8.86
C THR A 15 -5.60 1.87 -9.19
N ARG A 16 -4.41 1.28 -9.00
CA ARG A 16 -3.12 1.95 -9.21
C ARG A 16 -2.22 1.29 -10.26
N SER A 17 -2.69 0.22 -10.90
CA SER A 17 -1.92 -0.51 -11.93
C SER A 17 -1.49 0.35 -13.12
N ALA A 18 -2.24 1.41 -13.42
CA ALA A 18 -1.99 2.31 -14.54
C ALA A 18 -1.24 3.61 -14.17
N VAL A 19 -0.68 3.73 -12.96
CA VAL A 19 0.05 4.94 -12.56
C VAL A 19 1.24 5.20 -13.51
N ALA A 20 1.25 6.38 -14.13
CA ALA A 20 2.29 6.81 -15.04
C ALA A 20 3.51 7.33 -14.26
N ALA A 21 4.71 7.18 -14.84
CA ALA A 21 5.93 7.74 -14.24
C ALA A 21 5.93 9.28 -14.26
N VAL A 22 5.28 9.86 -15.28
CA VAL A 22 5.05 11.30 -15.42
C VAL A 22 3.63 11.50 -15.91
N GLU A 23 2.88 12.38 -15.28
CA GLU A 23 1.51 12.74 -15.66
C GLU A 23 1.27 14.25 -15.46
N ILE A 24 0.29 14.80 -16.18
CA ILE A 24 -0.24 16.13 -15.85
C ILE A 24 -1.24 15.93 -14.72
N ASP A 25 -1.09 16.72 -13.67
CA ASP A 25 -1.94 16.65 -12.49
C ASP A 25 -3.31 17.27 -12.77
N SER A 26 -4.31 16.44 -13.08
CA SER A 26 -5.67 16.91 -13.36
C SER A 26 -6.38 17.50 -12.14
N ALA A 27 -5.92 17.23 -10.92
CA ALA A 27 -6.57 17.73 -9.71
C ALA A 27 -6.21 19.18 -9.40
N PHE A 28 -4.98 19.59 -9.70
CA PHE A 28 -4.45 20.89 -9.32
C PHE A 28 -3.89 21.72 -10.51
N SER A 29 -3.84 21.17 -11.72
CA SER A 29 -3.52 21.93 -12.92
C SER A 29 -4.71 22.82 -13.34
N THR A 30 -4.42 24.04 -13.81
CA THR A 30 -5.42 24.94 -14.41
C THR A 30 -5.13 25.13 -15.90
N ALA A 31 -6.04 25.79 -16.63
CA ALA A 31 -5.87 26.07 -18.06
C ALA A 31 -4.66 26.98 -18.34
N GLU A 32 -4.34 27.87 -17.39
CA GLU A 32 -3.27 28.85 -17.49
C GLU A 32 -1.95 28.31 -16.93
N ARG A 33 -2.00 27.27 -16.09
CA ARG A 33 -0.83 26.72 -15.41
C ARG A 33 -0.86 25.20 -15.33
N THR A 34 -0.03 24.59 -16.17
CA THR A 34 0.22 23.14 -16.13
C THR A 34 1.05 22.74 -14.91
N LEU A 35 0.53 21.80 -14.12
CA LEU A 35 1.24 21.15 -13.03
C LEU A 35 1.59 19.72 -13.43
N TYR A 36 2.88 19.37 -13.36
CA TYR A 36 3.38 18.02 -13.63
C TYR A 36 3.52 17.23 -12.32
N LYS A 37 3.10 15.97 -12.34
CA LYS A 37 3.26 15.02 -11.25
C LYS A 37 4.19 13.88 -11.68
N PHE A 38 5.23 13.65 -10.90
CA PHE A 38 6.21 12.59 -11.11
C PHE A 38 5.98 11.45 -10.12
N ASN A 39 6.05 10.21 -10.58
CA ASN A 39 5.98 9.01 -9.74
C ASN A 39 7.22 8.13 -10.03
N PRO A 40 8.42 8.49 -9.51
CA PRO A 40 9.67 7.78 -9.84
C PRO A 40 9.64 6.29 -9.47
N LEU A 41 8.88 5.95 -8.42
CA LEU A 41 8.74 4.60 -7.91
C LEU A 41 7.62 3.80 -8.61
N ALA A 42 7.01 4.34 -9.67
CA ALA A 42 5.80 3.77 -10.29
C ALA A 42 5.97 2.29 -10.67
N GLN A 43 7.14 1.91 -11.17
CA GLN A 43 7.45 0.55 -11.65
C GLN A 43 8.06 -0.36 -10.58
N MET A 44 8.43 0.19 -9.42
CA MET A 44 9.08 -0.59 -8.36
C MET A 44 8.04 -1.39 -7.56
N SER A 45 8.37 -2.64 -7.28
CA SER A 45 7.62 -3.51 -6.39
C SER A 45 7.92 -3.23 -4.92
N SER A 46 7.02 -3.67 -4.04
CA SER A 46 7.18 -3.58 -2.59
C SER A 46 8.43 -4.34 -2.14
N GLU A 47 8.73 -5.47 -2.77
CA GLU A 47 9.92 -6.26 -2.48
C GLU A 47 11.20 -5.48 -2.80
N GLU A 48 11.29 -4.86 -3.98
CA GLU A 48 12.43 -4.02 -4.35
C GLU A 48 12.61 -2.85 -3.38
N ILE A 49 11.54 -2.13 -3.06
CA ILE A 49 11.57 -1.01 -2.10
C ILE A 49 12.08 -1.46 -0.74
N TRP A 50 11.55 -2.57 -0.22
CA TRP A 50 12.01 -3.12 1.06
C TRP A 50 13.45 -3.64 1.00
N GLY A 51 13.88 -4.16 -0.16
CA GLY A 51 15.26 -4.51 -0.43
C GLY A 51 16.18 -3.30 -0.29
N TYR A 52 15.83 -2.17 -0.94
CA TYR A 52 16.59 -0.92 -0.82
C TYR A 52 16.63 -0.39 0.61
N ILE A 53 15.49 -0.37 1.32
CA ILE A 53 15.43 0.10 2.71
C ILE A 53 16.39 -0.69 3.60
N ARG A 54 16.40 -2.02 3.47
CA ARG A 54 17.28 -2.88 4.28
C ARG A 54 18.75 -2.80 3.86
N MET A 55 19.03 -2.83 2.56
CA MET A 55 20.39 -2.81 2.01
C MET A 55 21.12 -1.51 2.38
N LEU A 56 20.40 -0.39 2.38
CA LEU A 56 20.94 0.93 2.68
C LEU A 56 20.69 1.39 4.12
N GLU A 57 20.16 0.50 4.97
CA GLU A 57 19.85 0.77 6.38
C GLU A 57 19.01 2.05 6.59
N LEU A 58 18.05 2.30 5.70
CA LEU A 58 17.22 3.50 5.76
C LEU A 58 16.25 3.42 6.94
N PRO A 59 16.03 4.53 7.67
CA PRO A 59 15.03 4.57 8.71
C PRO A 59 13.63 4.39 8.10
N TYR A 60 12.80 3.59 8.76
CA TYR A 60 11.42 3.33 8.37
C TYR A 60 10.50 3.37 9.60
N ASN A 61 9.19 3.42 9.36
CA ASN A 61 8.21 3.50 10.44
C ASN A 61 8.11 2.14 11.18
N SER A 62 8.25 2.14 12.51
CA SER A 62 8.18 0.93 13.36
C SER A 62 6.85 0.17 13.27
N LEU A 63 5.78 0.82 12.80
CA LEU A 63 4.52 0.15 12.50
C LEU A 63 4.68 -0.97 11.45
N HIS A 64 5.68 -0.90 10.57
CA HIS A 64 5.95 -1.98 9.63
C HIS A 64 6.35 -3.29 10.33
N GLU A 65 7.07 -3.23 11.45
CA GLU A 65 7.41 -4.40 12.27
C GLU A 65 6.17 -5.00 12.94
N ARG A 66 5.15 -4.16 13.19
CA ARG A 66 3.84 -4.56 13.73
C ARG A 66 2.89 -5.12 12.66
N GLY A 67 3.33 -5.26 11.40
CA GLY A 67 2.54 -5.84 10.30
C GLY A 67 1.64 -4.84 9.55
N PHE A 68 1.89 -3.54 9.68
CA PHE A 68 1.22 -2.52 8.86
C PHE A 68 1.98 -2.33 7.54
N ILE A 69 1.41 -2.76 6.42
CA ILE A 69 2.07 -2.66 5.09
C ILE A 69 1.81 -1.28 4.45
N SER A 70 0.60 -0.74 4.63
CA SER A 70 0.20 0.60 4.19
C SER A 70 -0.23 1.39 5.42
N ILE A 71 0.30 2.61 5.58
CA ILE A 71 0.11 3.44 6.76
C ILE A 71 -0.52 4.77 6.33
N GLY A 72 -1.71 5.06 6.84
CA GLY A 72 -2.37 6.36 6.75
C GLY A 72 -2.70 6.89 8.15
N CYS A 73 -3.83 7.58 8.31
CA CYS A 73 -4.30 8.05 9.61
C CYS A 73 -4.63 6.86 10.54
N GLU A 74 -4.47 7.07 11.85
CA GLU A 74 -4.73 6.08 12.90
C GLU A 74 -6.07 5.33 12.72
N PRO A 75 -7.24 5.99 12.62
CA PRO A 75 -8.52 5.27 12.69
C PRO A 75 -8.82 4.47 11.41
N CYS A 76 -8.09 4.75 10.33
CA CYS A 76 -8.33 4.21 8.99
C CYS A 76 -7.33 3.10 8.63
N THR A 77 -6.24 2.95 9.39
CA THR A 77 -5.15 2.04 9.04
C THR A 77 -5.26 0.75 9.84
N ARG A 78 -5.22 -0.40 9.16
CA ARG A 78 -5.27 -1.73 9.79
C ARG A 78 -4.13 -2.59 9.30
N ARG A 79 -3.71 -3.54 10.15
CA ARG A 79 -2.70 -4.54 9.79
C ARG A 79 -3.20 -5.42 8.66
N TYR A 80 -2.28 -5.86 7.81
CA TYR A 80 -2.62 -6.86 6.81
C TYR A 80 -2.79 -8.21 7.51
N CYS A 81 -4.01 -8.75 7.53
CA CYS A 81 -4.26 -10.09 8.00
C CYS A 81 -4.32 -11.06 6.84
N ARG A 82 -3.39 -12.01 6.77
CA ARG A 82 -3.56 -13.16 5.90
C ARG A 82 -4.75 -13.94 6.44
N THR A 83 -5.87 -13.91 5.72
CA THR A 83 -7.03 -14.76 6.06
C THR A 83 -6.49 -16.18 6.16
N SER A 84 -6.61 -16.84 7.32
CA SER A 84 -6.27 -18.25 7.42
C SER A 84 -7.09 -18.96 6.34
N THR A 85 -6.42 -19.49 5.31
CA THR A 85 -7.03 -20.43 4.39
C THR A 85 -7.69 -21.47 5.26
N SER A 86 -9.02 -21.58 5.13
CA SER A 86 -9.84 -22.65 5.69
C SER A 86 -9.02 -23.91 5.93
N ALA A 87 -8.71 -24.25 7.18
CA ALA A 87 -8.40 -25.63 7.50
C ALA A 87 -9.62 -26.43 7.01
N ARG A 88 -9.43 -27.37 6.06
CA ARG A 88 -10.49 -28.31 5.69
C ARG A 88 -10.79 -29.13 6.96
N VAL A 89 -11.90 -28.83 7.62
CA VAL A 89 -12.43 -29.71 8.67
C VAL A 89 -13.05 -30.90 7.94
N ALA A 90 -12.69 -32.12 8.33
CA ALA A 90 -13.43 -33.32 7.93
C ALA A 90 -14.85 -33.19 8.50
N GLY A 91 -15.80 -32.79 7.66
CA GLY A 91 -17.19 -32.50 8.05
C GLY A 91 -17.65 -31.18 7.45
N GLY A 92 -18.52 -31.26 6.44
CA GLY A 92 -18.93 -30.18 5.53
C GLY A 92 -19.71 -29.01 6.13
N GLY A 93 -19.13 -28.29 7.10
CA GLY A 93 -19.63 -27.00 7.58
C GLY A 93 -18.65 -25.87 7.26
N LYS A 94 -19.12 -24.80 6.59
CA LYS A 94 -18.34 -23.56 6.43
C LYS A 94 -18.22 -22.88 7.80
N LYS A 95 -17.08 -23.03 8.48
CA LYS A 95 -16.76 -22.20 9.66
C LYS A 95 -16.78 -20.72 9.23
N PRO A 96 -17.39 -19.80 10.00
CA PRO A 96 -17.30 -18.38 9.71
C PRO A 96 -15.83 -17.96 9.70
N ARG A 97 -15.42 -17.22 8.67
CA ARG A 97 -14.09 -16.60 8.58
C ARG A 97 -13.95 -15.58 9.73
N ARG A 98 -13.51 -16.03 10.91
CA ARG A 98 -13.17 -15.14 12.01
C ARG A 98 -11.86 -14.44 11.63
N ARG A 99 -11.93 -13.15 11.34
CA ARG A 99 -10.74 -12.29 11.30
C ARG A 99 -10.17 -12.24 12.72
N ASN A 100 -8.86 -12.37 12.87
CA ASN A 100 -8.19 -12.22 14.16
C ASN A 100 -8.57 -10.83 14.73
N ALA A 101 -9.05 -10.76 15.97
CA ALA A 101 -9.47 -9.52 16.61
C ALA A 101 -8.32 -8.49 16.68
N ASP A 102 -7.07 -8.97 16.79
CA ASP A 102 -5.88 -8.11 16.78
C ASP A 102 -5.61 -7.48 15.42
N CYS A 103 -6.11 -8.09 14.33
CA CYS A 103 -6.01 -7.52 12.99
C CYS A 103 -7.11 -6.50 12.68
N MET A 104 -8.16 -6.43 13.52
CA MET A 104 -9.24 -5.46 13.35
C MET A 104 -8.94 -4.14 14.06
N ARG A 105 -7.95 -4.12 14.97
CA ARG A 105 -7.49 -2.91 15.64
C ARG A 105 -6.78 -1.98 14.65
N ALA A 106 -7.11 -0.69 14.79
CA ALA A 106 -6.37 0.40 14.19
C ALA A 106 -4.96 0.51 14.79
N ILE A 107 -4.15 1.47 14.32
CA ILE A 107 -2.79 1.76 14.82
C ILE A 107 -2.75 1.86 16.35
#